data_AF-A0A7X7FUZ6-F1
#
_entry.id   AF-A0A7X7FUZ6-F1
#
_cell.length_a   1.000
_cell.length_b   1.000
_cell.length_c   1.000
_cell.angle_alpha   90.00
_cell.angle_beta   90.00
_cell.angle_gamma   90.00
#
_symmetry.space_group_name_H-M   'P 1'
#
loop_
_entity.id
_entity.type
_entity.pdbx_description
1 polymer ?
#
loop_
_entity_poly.entity_id
_entity_poly.type
_entity_poly.pdbx_seq_one_letter_code
_entity_poly.pdbx_strand_id
1 'polypeptide(L)'
;MAIEDFELCIKPKFNFELWRYMDLEKFESLLKNSSLFFCRADRFADPFEGSIPKREVKENISGLSNQHILMKKQKIINCWHINNNENDSMWKLYLKSNEGIAIRTT
;
A
#
# COMPACT_ATOMS: atom_id res chain seq x y z
N MET A 1 -16.81 11.07 -8.33
CA MET A 1 -17.45 9.85 -7.82
C MET A 1 -17.22 9.87 -6.31
N ALA A 2 -18.14 10.49 -5.58
CA ALA A 2 -18.08 10.48 -4.12
C ALA A 2 -18.40 9.06 -3.67
N ILE A 3 -17.50 8.46 -2.90
CA ILE A 3 -17.79 7.20 -2.22
C ILE A 3 -18.79 7.59 -1.13
N GLU A 4 -20.04 7.15 -1.26
CA GLU A 4 -21.01 7.22 -0.17
C GLU A 4 -20.40 6.52 1.04
N ASP A 5 -20.54 7.15 2.22
CA ASP A 5 -20.01 6.64 3.49
C ASP A 5 -20.53 5.23 3.74
N PHE A 6 -19.73 4.23 3.35
CA PHE A 6 -19.99 2.84 3.68
C PHE A 6 -19.93 2.73 5.22
N GLU A 7 -21.05 2.35 5.83
CA GLU A 7 -21.21 2.07 7.28
C GLU A 7 -20.24 0.98 7.83
N LEU A 8 -19.34 0.44 7.00
CA LEU A 8 -18.33 -0.54 7.35
C LEU A 8 -17.00 0.06 7.85
N CYS A 9 -16.88 1.39 7.95
CA CYS A 9 -15.69 2.01 8.55
C CYS A 9 -15.72 1.88 10.08
N ILE A 10 -15.38 0.70 10.59
CA ILE A 10 -15.16 0.46 12.01
C ILE A 10 -13.95 1.29 12.43
N LYS A 11 -14.18 2.41 13.13
CA LYS A 11 -13.09 3.19 13.70
C LYS A 11 -12.34 2.34 14.72
N PRO A 12 -11.00 2.31 14.68
CA PRO A 12 -10.21 1.63 15.69
C PRO A 12 -10.53 2.23 17.06
N LYS A 13 -10.58 1.38 18.10
CA LYS A 13 -10.85 1.81 19.49
C LYS A 13 -9.77 2.72 20.06
N PHE A 14 -8.56 2.67 19.49
CA PHE A 14 -7.41 3.43 19.91
C PHE A 14 -6.93 4.33 18.78
N ASN A 15 -6.37 5.47 19.18
CA ASN A 15 -5.67 6.35 18.25
C ASN A 15 -4.28 5.77 17.98
N PHE A 16 -3.93 5.63 16.71
CA PHE A 16 -2.66 5.02 16.30
C PHE A 16 -1.89 5.97 15.41
N GLU A 17 -0.58 6.07 15.66
CA GLU A 17 0.28 6.82 14.77
C GLU A 17 0.53 6.04 13.48
N LEU A 18 0.14 6.65 12.36
CA LEU A 18 0.36 6.11 11.03
C LEU A 18 1.43 6.92 10.32
N TRP A 19 2.35 6.20 9.70
CA TRP A 19 3.49 6.74 8.99
C TRP A 19 3.43 6.37 7.51
N ARG A 20 3.79 7.31 6.65
CA ARG A 20 3.95 7.08 5.22
C ARG A 20 5.25 7.67 4.72
N TYR A 21 6.06 6.82 4.11
CA TYR A 21 7.39 7.14 3.59
C TYR A 21 7.33 7.28 2.07
N MET A 22 7.92 8.33 1.51
CA MET A 22 7.97 8.53 0.06
C MET A 22 9.13 9.44 -0.37
N ASP A 23 9.52 9.31 -1.64
CA ASP A 23 10.46 10.23 -2.29
C ASP A 23 9.89 11.65 -2.35
N LEU A 24 10.78 12.66 -2.35
CA LEU A 24 10.39 14.08 -2.42
C LEU A 24 9.50 14.38 -3.63
N GLU A 25 9.79 13.79 -4.79
CA GLU A 25 8.99 13.96 -6.02
C GLU A 25 7.53 13.51 -5.84
N LYS A 26 7.31 12.41 -5.09
CA LYS A 26 5.95 11.92 -4.80
C LYS A 26 5.22 12.86 -3.85
N PHE A 27 5.94 13.44 -2.89
CA PHE A 27 5.38 14.44 -1.98
C PHE A 27 5.00 15.72 -2.72
N GLU A 28 5.86 16.22 -3.60
CA GLU A 28 5.51 17.36 -4.45
C GLU A 28 4.29 17.08 -5.32
N SER A 29 4.22 15.90 -5.93
CA SER A 29 3.06 15.47 -6.72
C SER A 29 1.78 15.44 -5.89
N LEU A 30 1.85 14.96 -4.64
CA LEU A 30 0.73 14.94 -3.69
C LEU A 30 0.22 16.36 -3.43
N LEU A 31 1.11 17.32 -3.16
CA LEU A 31 0.74 18.71 -2.89
C LEU A 31 0.16 19.40 -4.13
N LYS A 32 0.84 19.29 -5.27
CA LYS A 32 0.44 19.94 -6.54
C LYS A 32 -0.91 19.43 -7.02
N ASN A 33 -1.14 18.13 -6.94
CA ASN A 33 -2.33 17.49 -7.51
C ASN A 33 -3.44 17.25 -6.49
N SER A 34 -3.18 17.49 -5.19
CA SER A 34 -4.12 17.17 -4.09
C SER A 34 -4.73 15.76 -4.22
N SER A 35 -3.92 14.79 -4.65
CA SER A 35 -4.37 13.44 -4.99
C SER A 35 -3.39 12.38 -4.52
N LEU A 36 -3.92 11.20 -4.19
CA LEU A 36 -3.13 10.09 -3.69
C LEU A 36 -2.63 9.21 -4.84
N PHE A 37 -1.33 8.94 -4.85
CA PHE A 37 -0.76 7.93 -5.72
C PHE A 37 -1.04 6.51 -5.20
N PHE A 38 -1.44 5.61 -6.08
CA PHE A 38 -1.56 4.18 -5.80
C PHE A 38 -0.59 3.38 -6.68
N CYS A 39 0.19 2.50 -6.05
CA CYS A 39 1.11 1.60 -6.75
C CYS A 39 0.39 0.27 -7.06
N ARG A 40 0.59 -0.29 -8.24
CA ARG A 40 0.09 -1.65 -8.53
C ARG A 40 0.81 -2.69 -7.67
N ALA A 41 0.06 -3.66 -7.15
CA ALA A 41 0.59 -4.68 -6.25
C ALA A 41 1.70 -5.55 -6.90
N ASP A 42 1.67 -5.73 -8.23
CA ASP A 42 2.70 -6.48 -8.95
C ASP A 42 4.06 -5.76 -9.06
N ARG A 43 4.14 -4.48 -8.68
CA ARG A 43 5.38 -3.69 -8.69
C ARG A 43 6.10 -3.65 -7.35
N PHE A 44 5.54 -4.26 -6.31
CA PHE A 44 6.18 -4.36 -5.00
C PHE A 44 7.30 -5.39 -5.01
N ALA A 45 8.31 -5.16 -4.17
CA ALA A 45 9.44 -6.08 -4.03
C ALA A 45 9.04 -7.41 -3.39
N ASP A 46 8.04 -7.40 -2.49
CA ASP A 46 7.51 -8.62 -1.87
C ASP A 46 6.60 -9.39 -2.84
N PRO A 47 6.96 -10.64 -3.23
CA PRO A 47 6.15 -11.49 -4.10
C PRO A 47 4.77 -11.82 -3.52
N PHE A 48 4.60 -11.76 -2.20
CA PHE A 48 3.36 -12.09 -1.51
C PHE A 48 2.43 -10.88 -1.33
N GLU A 49 2.92 -9.65 -1.49
CA GLU A 49 2.13 -8.43 -1.34
C GLU A 49 0.96 -8.39 -2.33
N GLY A 50 -0.28 -8.34 -1.86
CA GLY A 50 -1.48 -8.41 -2.70
C GLY A 50 -1.75 -9.78 -3.35
N SER A 51 -1.01 -10.82 -2.98
CA SER A 51 -1.26 -12.20 -3.45
C SER A 51 -2.48 -12.83 -2.78
N ILE A 52 -3.06 -13.87 -3.40
CA ILE A 52 -4.10 -14.69 -2.75
C ILE A 52 -3.41 -15.77 -1.89
N PRO A 53 -3.81 -15.96 -0.62
CA PRO A 53 -3.26 -17.00 0.24
C PRO A 53 -3.39 -18.38 -0.40
N LYS A 54 -2.34 -19.21 -0.30
CA LYS A 54 -2.32 -20.56 -0.89
C LYS A 54 -3.51 -21.42 -0.48
N ARG A 55 -4.01 -21.26 0.75
CA ARG A 55 -5.19 -21.98 1.26
C ARG A 55 -6.46 -21.72 0.44
N GLU A 56 -6.60 -20.53 -0.13
CA GLU A 56 -7.75 -20.14 -0.95
C GLU A 56 -7.58 -20.54 -2.42
N VAL A 57 -6.33 -20.81 -2.84
CA VAL A 57 -6.02 -21.32 -4.17
C VAL A 57 -6.36 -22.81 -4.20
N LYS A 58 -7.53 -23.16 -4.74
CA LYS A 58 -7.90 -24.57 -4.97
C LYS A 58 -6.86 -25.20 -5.91
N GLU A 59 -6.11 -26.19 -5.42
CA GLU A 59 -4.87 -26.75 -6.02
C GLU A 59 -5.00 -27.31 -7.46
N ASN A 60 -6.22 -27.45 -8.01
CA ASN A 60 -6.48 -28.26 -9.19
C ASN A 60 -6.81 -27.50 -10.49
N ILE A 61 -6.56 -26.19 -10.60
CA ILE A 61 -6.78 -25.47 -11.87
C ILE A 61 -5.46 -24.90 -12.36
N SER A 62 -4.84 -25.56 -13.33
CA SER A 62 -3.63 -25.11 -14.05
C SER A 62 -3.74 -23.69 -14.65
N GLY A 63 -4.95 -23.11 -14.71
CA GLY A 63 -5.21 -21.71 -15.06
C GLY A 63 -5.07 -20.68 -13.93
N LEU A 64 -4.96 -21.10 -12.67
CA LEU A 64 -4.88 -20.19 -11.51
C LEU A 64 -3.55 -19.43 -11.44
N SER A 65 -2.45 -19.96 -11.97
CA SER A 65 -1.14 -19.28 -11.95
C SER A 65 -1.15 -17.98 -12.76
N ASN A 66 -1.70 -18.02 -13.98
CA ASN A 66 -1.86 -16.83 -14.83
C ASN A 66 -2.92 -15.88 -14.27
N GLN A 67 -4.00 -16.41 -13.70
CA GLN A 67 -5.03 -15.60 -13.04
C GLN A 67 -4.49 -14.88 -11.81
N HIS A 68 -3.62 -15.51 -11.01
CA HIS A 68 -3.00 -14.90 -9.83
C HIS A 68 -2.14 -13.68 -10.20
N ILE A 69 -1.31 -13.80 -11.23
CA ILE A 69 -0.52 -12.68 -11.77
C ILE A 69 -1.46 -11.56 -12.24
N LEU A 70 -2.53 -11.90 -12.95
CA LEU A 70 -3.50 -10.92 -13.43
C LEU A 70 -4.22 -10.21 -12.27
N MET A 71 -4.59 -10.95 -11.23
CA MET A 71 -5.25 -10.40 -10.03
C MET A 71 -4.33 -9.43 -9.27
N LYS A 72 -3.02 -9.70 -9.18
CA LYS A 72 -2.07 -8.72 -8.61
C LYS A 72 -2.03 -7.42 -9.42
N LYS A 73 -2.11 -7.50 -10.76
CA LYS A 73 -2.12 -6.30 -11.64
C LYS A 73 -3.36 -5.42 -11.48
N GLN A 74 -4.46 -5.99 -10.98
CA GLN A 74 -5.72 -5.28 -10.74
C GLN A 74 -5.81 -4.66 -9.34
N LYS A 75 -4.88 -5.00 -8.45
CA LYS A 75 -4.80 -4.41 -7.11
C LYS A 75 -3.89 -3.20 -7.12
N ILE A 76 -4.38 -2.10 -6.55
CA ILE A 76 -3.63 -0.87 -6.35
C ILE A 76 -3.55 -0.57 -4.86
N ILE A 77 -2.39 -0.12 -4.40
CA ILE A 77 -2.04 -0.06 -2.98
C ILE A 77 -1.49 1.33 -2.65
N ASN A 78 -1.94 1.88 -1.52
CA ASN A 78 -1.40 3.09 -0.90
C ASN A 78 -0.99 2.72 0.55
N CYS A 79 0.31 2.57 0.79
CA CYS A 79 0.80 1.99 2.04
C CYS A 79 0.93 3.03 3.16
N TRP A 80 0.42 2.65 4.34
CA TRP A 80 0.61 3.33 5.62
C TRP A 80 1.09 2.31 6.64
N HIS A 81 1.94 2.73 7.57
CA HIS A 81 2.55 1.86 8.56
C HIS A 81 2.22 2.34 9.97
N ILE A 82 1.63 1.46 10.76
CA ILE A 82 1.33 1.70 12.17
C ILE A 82 2.59 1.51 13.01
N ASN A 83 3.03 2.58 13.67
CA ASN A 83 4.15 2.51 14.61
C ASN A 83 4.19 3.75 15.52
N ASN A 84 4.67 3.59 16.76
CA ASN A 84 4.84 4.72 17.69
C ASN A 84 5.99 5.65 17.29
N ASN A 85 6.91 5.17 16.45
CA ASN A 85 8.09 5.89 16.02
C ASN A 85 8.37 5.63 14.55
N GLU A 86 9.27 6.44 14.01
CA GLU A 86 9.82 6.22 12.69
C GLU A 86 10.60 4.90 12.57
N ASN A 87 10.73 4.37 11.35
CA ASN A 87 11.38 3.09 11.07
C ASN A 87 12.38 3.20 9.90
N ASP A 88 13.66 2.93 10.16
CA ASP A 88 14.75 2.94 9.18
C ASP A 88 14.55 1.95 8.01
N SER A 89 13.99 0.77 8.28
CA SER A 89 13.71 -0.21 7.23
C SER A 89 12.63 0.28 6.26
N MET A 90 11.68 1.08 6.75
CA MET A 90 10.64 1.66 5.92
C MET A 90 11.16 2.74 4.98
N TRP A 91 12.15 3.53 5.43
CA TRP A 91 12.88 4.44 4.54
C TRP A 91 13.51 3.69 3.37
N LYS A 92 14.29 2.64 3.68
CA LYS A 92 14.98 1.84 2.66
C LYS A 92 14.03 1.14 1.69
N LEU A 93 12.85 0.72 2.17
CA LEU A 93 11.89 -0.02 1.35
C LEU A 93 11.12 0.89 0.38
N TYR A 94 10.82 2.14 0.77
CA TYR A 94 9.94 3.03 0.01
C TYR A 94 10.63 4.13 -0.77
N LEU A 95 11.87 4.47 -0.42
CA LEU A 95 12.67 5.45 -1.14
C LEU A 95 13.49 4.78 -2.24
N LYS A 96 13.59 5.46 -3.38
CA LYS A 96 14.52 5.14 -4.45
C LYS A 96 15.77 6.03 -4.42
N SER A 97 15.66 7.19 -3.80
CA SER A 97 16.75 8.15 -3.59
C SER A 97 17.26 8.12 -2.14
N ASN A 98 18.37 8.83 -1.88
CA ASN A 98 18.87 9.04 -0.51
C ASN A 98 18.11 10.15 0.25
N GLU A 99 17.07 10.70 -0.36
CA GLU A 99 16.27 11.81 0.16
C GLU A 99 14.79 11.45 0.05
N GLY A 100 14.02 11.78 1.09
CA GLY A 100 12.58 11.60 1.09
C GLY A 100 11.91 12.22 2.31
N ILE A 101 10.61 12.01 2.40
CA ILE A 101 9.75 12.58 3.44
C ILE A 101 8.92 11.47 4.09
N ALA A 102 8.77 11.57 5.41
CA ALA A 102 7.81 10.80 6.18
C ALA A 102 6.64 11.70 6.61
N ILE A 103 5.42 11.26 6.31
CA ILE A 103 4.18 11.88 6.80
C ILE A 103 3.71 11.08 8.00
N ARG A 104 3.39 11.75 9.10
CA ARG A 104 2.79 11.16 10.30
C ARG A 104 1.37 11.70 10.50
N THR A 105 0.43 10.82 10.83
CA THR A 105 -0.96 11.18 11.17
C THR A 105 -1.47 10.37 12.36
N THR A 106 -2.52 10.88 13.00
CA THR A 106 -3.25 10.25 14.11
C THR A 106 -4.73 10.16 13.77
#